data_AF-A0A6N9T9J2-F1
#
_entry.id   AF-A0A6N9T9J2-F1
#
_cell.length_a   1.000
_cell.length_b   1.000
_cell.length_c   1.000
_cell.angle_alpha   90.00
_cell.angle_beta   90.00
_cell.angle_gamma   90.00
#
_symmetry.space_group_name_H-M   'P 1'
#
loop_
_entity.id
_entity.type
_entity.pdbx_description
1 polymer ?
#
loop_
_entity_poly.entity_id
_entity_poly.type
_entity_poly.pdbx_seq_one_letter_code
_entity_poly.pdbx_strand_id
1 'polypeptide(L)'
;MLPSFLRLAAAALLSLAVAGCTSTASTHSKVMANAPVTSASLMQPAAYAPTETQAKPYFISFRARNALSYGHTFVVFGKFDARGNVPYDSTGTLIPSMTEVAGLHPASTSNVPYMIGHILPVPSETGASDGDTEKAYLLAEWTIPLTAAQYNEIVAYIHDLQDRSPVWNAVTYNCSSFVGDIARHMGFKTPSPLHLPEQYITDLREMNT
;
A
#
# COMPACT_ATOMS: atom_id res chain seq x y z
N MET A 1 38.48 -9.62 -58.17
CA MET A 1 37.40 -10.44 -57.59
C MET A 1 37.23 -10.00 -56.15
N LEU A 2 36.10 -9.36 -55.81
CA LEU A 2 35.67 -9.04 -54.44
C LEU A 2 34.86 -10.25 -53.89
N PRO A 3 34.71 -10.46 -52.55
CA PRO A 3 34.17 -9.43 -51.66
C PRO A 3 34.85 -9.29 -50.28
N SER A 4 34.88 -8.03 -49.85
CA SER A 4 35.11 -7.58 -48.48
C SER A 4 33.76 -7.03 -48.02
N PHE A 5 33.08 -7.73 -47.12
CA PHE A 5 31.86 -7.25 -46.47
C PHE A 5 32.21 -6.73 -45.07
N LEU A 6 31.58 -5.61 -44.72
CA LEU A 6 31.57 -4.96 -43.41
C LEU A 6 32.88 -4.32 -42.96
N ARG A 7 32.97 -3.00 -43.17
CA ARG A 7 33.33 -2.00 -42.15
C ARG A 7 33.17 -0.59 -42.72
N LEU A 8 32.72 0.32 -41.86
CA LEU A 8 32.72 1.79 -41.97
C LEU A 8 31.52 2.46 -42.66
N ALA A 9 30.61 2.97 -41.84
CA ALA A 9 30.14 4.36 -41.96
C ALA A 9 29.46 4.77 -40.64
N ALA A 10 30.24 5.44 -39.78
CA ALA A 10 29.75 6.20 -38.64
C ALA A 10 29.63 7.68 -39.03
N ALA A 11 28.78 8.38 -38.28
CA ALA A 11 28.60 9.83 -38.22
C ALA A 11 27.68 10.47 -39.28
N ALA A 12 26.42 10.69 -38.89
CA ALA A 12 25.62 11.80 -39.37
C ALA A 12 25.22 12.66 -38.16
N LEU A 13 25.75 13.89 -38.14
CA LEU A 13 25.42 14.99 -37.25
C LEU A 13 24.01 15.52 -37.57
N LEU A 14 23.22 15.82 -36.55
CA LEU A 14 22.21 16.89 -36.68
C LEU A 14 21.92 17.53 -35.32
N SER A 15 22.48 18.73 -35.14
CA SER A 15 22.19 19.69 -34.10
C SER A 15 21.04 20.60 -34.54
N LEU A 16 19.91 20.59 -33.82
CA LEU A 16 18.91 21.66 -33.88
C LEU A 16 18.60 22.12 -32.45
N ALA A 17 19.06 23.33 -32.14
CA ALA A 17 18.66 24.09 -30.97
C ALA A 17 17.30 24.74 -31.23
N VAL A 18 16.38 24.65 -30.28
CA VAL A 18 15.20 25.52 -30.23
C VAL A 18 15.16 26.19 -28.85
N ALA A 19 15.45 27.48 -28.87
CA ALA A 19 15.22 28.41 -27.79
C ALA A 19 13.71 28.63 -27.60
N GLY A 20 13.26 28.73 -26.35
CA GLY A 20 11.84 28.93 -26.03
C GLY A 20 11.61 29.54 -24.64
N CYS A 21 11.76 30.85 -24.58
CA CYS A 21 11.01 31.82 -23.76
C CYS A 21 10.95 31.66 -22.23
N THR A 22 11.84 32.40 -21.57
CA THR A 22 11.67 32.91 -20.20
C THR A 22 10.47 33.86 -20.12
N SER A 23 9.49 33.56 -19.26
CA SER A 23 8.46 34.53 -18.86
C SER A 23 8.79 35.05 -17.46
N THR A 24 9.43 36.21 -17.40
CA THR A 24 9.47 37.06 -16.21
C THR A 24 8.24 37.96 -16.23
N ALA A 25 7.27 37.67 -15.36
CA ALA A 25 6.22 38.62 -15.02
C ALA A 25 6.45 39.12 -13.59
N SER A 26 6.89 40.36 -13.50
CA SER A 26 7.01 41.12 -12.26
C SER A 26 5.63 41.45 -11.70
N THR A 27 5.40 41.14 -10.42
CA THR A 27 4.34 41.76 -9.63
C THR A 27 4.89 42.26 -8.30
N HIS A 28 5.11 43.57 -8.29
CA HIS A 28 4.96 44.50 -7.18
C HIS A 28 4.81 43.89 -5.78
N SER A 29 5.86 44.04 -4.97
CA SER A 29 5.75 44.06 -3.51
C SER A 29 4.79 45.19 -3.11
N LYS A 30 3.63 44.82 -2.56
CA LYS A 30 2.87 45.66 -1.63
C LYS A 30 2.83 44.93 -0.30
N VAL A 31 3.71 45.37 0.59
CA VAL A 31 3.64 45.12 2.03
C VAL A 31 2.44 45.89 2.56
N MET A 32 1.40 45.16 2.95
CA MET A 32 0.33 45.59 3.87
C MET A 32 0.02 44.33 4.69
N ALA A 33 0.55 44.24 5.91
CA ALA A 33 -0.12 44.64 7.15
C ALA A 33 -1.11 43.57 7.65
N ASN A 34 -0.71 42.90 8.74
CA ASN A 34 -1.53 42.17 9.72
C ASN A 34 -2.77 41.43 9.18
N ALA A 35 -2.57 40.17 8.77
CA ALA A 35 -3.59 39.14 8.92
C ALA A 35 -3.11 38.16 10.00
N PRO A 36 -3.93 37.78 11.00
CA PRO A 36 -3.58 36.67 11.85
C PRO A 36 -3.50 35.43 10.96
N VAL A 37 -2.30 34.87 10.84
CA VAL A 37 -2.10 33.51 10.36
C VAL A 37 -2.72 32.60 11.42
N THR A 38 -4.02 32.35 11.29
CA THR A 38 -4.63 31.15 11.84
C THR A 38 -4.12 30.01 10.98
N SER A 39 -2.88 29.57 11.24
CA SER A 39 -2.40 28.25 10.84
C SER A 39 -3.10 27.20 11.70
N ALA A 40 -4.43 27.15 11.61
CA ALA A 40 -5.15 25.93 11.91
C ALA A 40 -4.93 25.04 10.68
N SER A 41 -3.83 24.28 10.70
CA SER A 41 -3.83 23.03 9.97
C SER A 41 -4.98 22.22 10.57
N LEU A 42 -6.15 22.31 9.95
CA LEU A 42 -7.25 21.42 10.24
C LEU A 42 -6.73 20.06 9.80
N MET A 43 -6.14 19.30 10.72
CA MET A 43 -6.02 17.86 10.59
C MET A 43 -7.45 17.38 10.43
N GLN A 44 -7.89 17.27 9.17
CA GLN A 44 -9.14 16.62 8.85
C GLN A 44 -9.05 15.22 9.46
N PRO A 45 -10.01 14.83 10.30
CA PRO A 45 -10.09 13.45 10.75
C PRO A 45 -10.03 12.54 9.53
N ALA A 46 -9.26 11.45 9.60
CA ALA A 46 -9.26 10.45 8.54
C ALA A 46 -10.72 10.12 8.20
N ALA A 47 -11.06 10.00 6.91
CA ALA A 47 -12.44 9.70 6.48
C ALA A 47 -12.99 8.40 7.09
N TYR A 48 -12.07 7.58 7.63
CA TYR A 48 -12.28 6.31 8.28
C TYR A 48 -12.10 6.35 9.81
N ALA A 49 -11.95 7.53 10.41
CA ALA A 49 -11.86 7.71 11.85
C ALA A 49 -13.15 7.26 12.57
N PRO A 50 -13.06 6.82 13.83
CA PRO A 50 -14.22 6.44 14.61
C PRO A 50 -15.18 7.64 14.83
N THR A 51 -16.30 7.68 14.11
CA THR A 51 -17.47 8.50 14.43
C THR A 51 -18.60 7.60 14.95
N GLU A 52 -19.25 8.00 16.05
CA GLU A 52 -20.16 7.13 16.83
C GLU A 52 -21.59 7.03 16.28
N THR A 53 -21.92 7.63 15.13
CA THR A 53 -23.32 7.84 14.74
C THR A 53 -23.90 6.81 13.77
N GLN A 54 -23.10 5.89 13.23
CA GLN A 54 -23.56 4.92 12.23
C GLN A 54 -23.12 3.50 12.58
N ALA A 55 -24.00 2.51 12.31
CA ALA A 55 -23.67 1.10 12.48
C ALA A 55 -22.46 0.73 11.59
N LYS A 56 -21.51 0.01 12.18
CA LYS A 56 -20.27 -0.43 11.51
C LYS A 56 -20.15 -1.96 11.49
N PRO A 57 -20.97 -2.65 10.66
CA PRO A 57 -21.00 -4.11 10.64
C PRO A 57 -19.82 -4.72 9.87
N TYR A 58 -19.03 -3.91 9.17
CA TYR A 58 -17.88 -4.34 8.39
C TYR A 58 -16.58 -3.95 9.07
N PHE A 59 -15.48 -4.50 8.59
CA PHE A 59 -14.15 -4.17 9.07
C PHE A 59 -13.11 -4.23 7.97
N ILE A 60 -12.00 -3.54 8.22
CA ILE A 60 -10.71 -3.82 7.64
C ILE A 60 -9.69 -3.95 8.76
N SER A 61 -8.80 -4.92 8.64
CA SER A 61 -7.82 -5.27 9.64
C SER A 61 -6.44 -5.27 9.00
N PHE A 62 -5.60 -4.36 9.46
CA PHE A 62 -4.19 -4.24 9.09
C PHE A 62 -3.39 -5.23 9.93
N ARG A 63 -2.67 -6.14 9.28
CA ARG A 63 -2.08 -7.31 9.95
C ARG A 63 -0.64 -7.52 9.57
N ALA A 64 0.09 -8.08 10.53
CA ALA A 64 1.39 -8.69 10.30
C ALA A 64 1.39 -10.10 10.87
N ARG A 65 2.02 -11.02 10.16
CA ARG A 65 2.20 -12.40 10.61
C ARG A 65 3.64 -12.88 10.43
N ASN A 66 4.00 -13.92 11.15
CA ASN A 66 5.28 -14.59 11.02
C ASN A 66 5.35 -15.36 9.69
N ALA A 67 6.51 -15.33 9.03
CA ALA A 67 6.74 -16.01 7.76
C ALA A 67 8.06 -16.76 7.79
N LEU A 68 8.31 -17.62 6.78
CA LEU A 68 9.64 -18.21 6.60
C LEU A 68 10.73 -17.14 6.39
N SER A 69 10.34 -15.94 5.94
CA SER A 69 11.20 -14.78 5.73
C SER A 69 11.16 -13.79 6.91
N TYR A 70 11.10 -12.49 6.63
CA TYR A 70 11.04 -11.42 7.65
C TYR A 70 9.61 -11.10 8.11
N GLY A 71 8.62 -11.91 7.74
CA GLY A 71 7.20 -11.70 8.00
C GLY A 71 6.42 -11.23 6.77
N HIS A 72 5.12 -10.99 6.93
CA HIS A 72 4.25 -10.44 5.89
C HIS A 72 3.25 -9.45 6.47
N THR A 73 3.08 -8.30 5.82
CA THR A 73 1.96 -7.39 6.09
C THR A 73 0.86 -7.59 5.05
N PHE A 74 -0.38 -7.58 5.50
CA PHE A 74 -1.55 -7.78 4.66
C PHE A 74 -2.76 -7.13 5.30
N VAL A 75 -3.87 -7.08 4.57
CA VAL A 75 -5.17 -6.69 5.12
C VAL A 75 -6.17 -7.82 5.03
N VAL A 76 -7.05 -7.87 6.02
CA VAL A 76 -8.24 -8.71 6.00
C VAL A 76 -9.45 -7.83 6.16
N PHE A 77 -10.43 -7.97 5.28
CA PHE A 77 -11.62 -7.15 5.30
C PHE A 77 -12.85 -8.03 5.08
N GLY A 78 -13.97 -7.59 5.64
CA GLY A 78 -15.19 -8.39 5.60
C GLY A 78 -16.24 -7.92 6.57
N LYS A 79 -17.12 -8.84 6.94
CA LYS A 79 -18.18 -8.60 7.92
C LYS A 79 -17.79 -9.18 9.28
N PHE A 80 -18.05 -8.43 10.35
CA PHE A 80 -17.89 -8.98 11.69
C PHE A 80 -18.84 -10.17 11.93
N ASP A 81 -18.46 -11.07 12.83
CA ASP A 81 -19.35 -12.12 13.35
C ASP A 81 -20.50 -11.52 14.17
N ALA A 82 -21.47 -12.34 14.56
CA ALA A 82 -22.62 -11.89 15.36
C ALA A 82 -22.24 -11.27 16.72
N ARG A 83 -21.00 -11.45 17.17
CA ARG A 83 -20.45 -10.91 18.42
C ARG A 83 -19.56 -9.68 18.19
N GLY A 84 -19.44 -9.18 16.96
CA GLY A 84 -18.61 -8.03 16.62
C GLY A 84 -17.12 -8.34 16.47
N ASN A 85 -16.72 -9.61 16.29
CA ASN A 85 -15.33 -10.01 16.13
C ASN A 85 -15.00 -10.33 14.68
N VAL A 86 -13.72 -10.25 14.31
CA VAL A 86 -13.24 -10.84 13.06
C VAL A 86 -13.58 -12.33 13.07
N PRO A 87 -14.26 -12.85 12.03
CA PRO A 87 -14.76 -14.22 12.02
C PRO A 87 -13.64 -15.23 11.78
N TYR A 88 -13.37 -16.05 12.78
CA TYR A 88 -12.52 -17.24 12.69
C TYR A 88 -13.34 -18.49 12.99
N ASP A 89 -12.98 -19.62 12.37
CA ASP A 89 -13.51 -20.93 12.69
C ASP A 89 -12.93 -21.49 14.00
N SER A 90 -13.32 -22.72 14.37
CA SER A 90 -12.85 -23.38 15.58
C SER A 90 -11.35 -23.72 15.57
N THR A 91 -10.70 -23.71 14.40
CA THR A 91 -9.26 -23.95 14.26
C THR A 91 -8.44 -22.65 14.33
N GLY A 92 -9.11 -21.50 14.37
CA GLY A 92 -8.46 -20.19 14.34
C GLY A 92 -8.14 -19.73 12.91
N THR A 93 -8.79 -20.29 11.90
CA THR A 93 -8.66 -19.89 10.49
C THR A 93 -9.79 -18.94 10.10
N LEU A 94 -9.50 -17.90 9.32
CA LEU A 94 -10.52 -16.96 8.82
C LEU A 94 -11.64 -17.69 8.09
N ILE A 95 -12.89 -17.27 8.29
CA ILE A 95 -14.05 -17.86 7.61
C ILE A 95 -14.19 -17.26 6.20
N PRO A 96 -13.91 -18.02 5.12
CA PRO A 96 -13.81 -17.45 3.77
C PRO A 96 -15.10 -16.84 3.23
N SER A 97 -16.27 -17.29 3.73
CA SER A 97 -17.57 -16.73 3.32
C SER A 97 -17.87 -15.35 3.93
N MET A 98 -17.01 -14.87 4.83
CA MET A 98 -17.20 -13.59 5.53
C MET A 98 -16.03 -12.63 5.37
N THR A 99 -14.91 -13.09 4.81
CA THR A 99 -13.66 -12.33 4.76
C THR A 99 -12.90 -12.57 3.48
N GLU A 100 -12.23 -11.52 3.03
CA GLU A 100 -11.23 -11.55 1.98
C GLU A 100 -9.88 -11.11 2.54
N VAL A 101 -8.81 -11.56 1.88
CA VAL A 101 -7.42 -11.25 2.22
C VAL A 101 -6.79 -10.56 1.03
N ALA A 102 -6.09 -9.45 1.26
CA ALA A 102 -5.26 -8.81 0.26
C ALA A 102 -3.86 -8.53 0.82
N GLY A 103 -2.85 -9.00 0.10
CA GLY A 103 -1.44 -8.79 0.40
C GLY A 103 -0.67 -8.47 -0.86
N LEU A 104 0.66 -8.36 -0.77
CA LEU A 104 1.52 -8.33 -1.96
C LEU A 104 2.79 -9.11 -1.68
N HIS A 105 2.98 -10.20 -2.41
CA HIS A 105 4.12 -11.09 -2.27
C HIS A 105 4.56 -11.64 -3.63
N PRO A 106 5.79 -12.17 -3.77
CA PRO A 106 6.19 -12.85 -4.99
C PRO A 106 5.20 -13.97 -5.35
N ALA A 107 4.92 -14.12 -6.65
CA ALA A 107 4.11 -15.20 -7.20
C ALA A 107 4.90 -16.53 -7.23
N SER A 108 5.32 -17.00 -6.06
CA SER A 108 6.18 -18.16 -5.89
C SER A 108 6.22 -18.62 -4.44
N THR A 109 6.28 -19.93 -4.23
CA THR A 109 6.56 -20.57 -2.93
C THR A 109 8.05 -20.86 -2.71
N SER A 110 8.90 -20.62 -3.71
CA SER A 110 10.35 -20.76 -3.62
C SER A 110 11.02 -19.50 -3.07
N ASN A 111 12.09 -19.68 -2.30
CA ASN A 111 12.95 -18.59 -1.82
C ASN A 111 13.72 -17.89 -2.95
N VAL A 112 13.87 -18.52 -4.13
CA VAL A 112 14.70 -17.96 -5.21
C VAL A 112 14.11 -16.67 -5.78
N PRO A 113 12.82 -16.61 -6.24
CA PRO A 113 12.22 -15.34 -6.65
C PRO A 113 12.19 -14.30 -5.54
N TYR A 114 12.05 -14.72 -4.28
CA TYR A 114 12.11 -13.84 -3.13
C TYR A 114 13.47 -13.14 -3.03
N MET A 115 14.57 -13.89 -3.17
CA MET A 115 15.92 -13.34 -3.18
C MET A 115 16.17 -12.43 -4.40
N ILE A 116 15.73 -12.85 -5.59
CA ILE A 116 15.87 -12.04 -6.82
C ILE A 116 15.12 -10.71 -6.66
N GLY A 117 13.93 -10.74 -6.04
CA GLY A 117 13.08 -9.59 -5.78
C GLY A 117 13.70 -8.50 -4.91
N HIS A 118 14.85 -8.76 -4.28
CA HIS A 118 15.62 -7.72 -3.58
C HIS A 118 16.46 -6.85 -4.53
N ILE A 119 16.71 -7.32 -5.76
CA ILE A 119 17.55 -6.64 -6.74
C ILE A 119 16.71 -6.23 -7.96
N LEU A 120 15.84 -7.12 -8.45
CA LEU A 120 15.02 -6.90 -9.65
C LEU A 120 13.55 -7.16 -9.33
N PRO A 121 12.59 -6.40 -9.88
CA PRO A 121 11.16 -6.72 -9.73
C PRO A 121 10.85 -8.14 -10.22
N VAL A 122 9.98 -8.85 -9.50
CA VAL A 122 9.49 -10.19 -9.85
C VAL A 122 7.97 -10.19 -9.93
N PRO A 123 7.34 -11.11 -10.67
CA PRO A 123 5.88 -11.24 -10.65
C PRO A 123 5.33 -11.40 -9.23
N SER A 124 4.16 -10.81 -8.98
CA SER A 124 3.49 -10.86 -7.68
C SER A 124 2.12 -11.51 -7.72
N GLU A 125 1.70 -11.98 -6.55
CA GLU A 125 0.34 -12.33 -6.21
C GLU A 125 -0.14 -11.38 -5.12
N THR A 126 -1.46 -11.17 -5.09
CA THR A 126 -2.07 -10.16 -4.22
C THR A 126 -3.17 -10.69 -3.31
N GLY A 127 -3.40 -12.01 -3.32
CA GLY A 127 -4.35 -12.69 -2.43
C GLY A 127 -3.72 -13.07 -1.10
N ALA A 128 -4.26 -14.12 -0.48
CA ALA A 128 -3.67 -14.73 0.71
C ALA A 128 -2.40 -15.51 0.36
N SER A 129 -1.38 -15.37 1.20
CA SER A 129 -0.22 -16.26 1.25
C SER A 129 -0.30 -17.21 2.45
N ASP A 130 0.55 -18.23 2.46
CA ASP A 130 0.65 -19.21 3.55
C ASP A 130 0.80 -18.53 4.92
N GLY A 131 -0.13 -18.82 5.84
CA GLY A 131 -0.18 -18.27 7.19
C GLY A 131 -0.96 -16.96 7.36
N ASP A 132 -1.52 -16.36 6.30
CA ASP A 132 -2.31 -15.12 6.41
C ASP A 132 -3.73 -15.35 6.96
N THR A 133 -4.22 -16.60 6.92
CA THR A 133 -5.58 -16.93 7.36
C THR A 133 -5.66 -17.40 8.79
N GLU A 134 -4.56 -17.88 9.35
CA GLU A 134 -4.49 -18.53 10.65
C GLU A 134 -4.03 -17.56 11.72
N LYS A 135 -4.87 -17.40 12.74
CA LYS A 135 -4.57 -16.53 13.90
C LYS A 135 -3.27 -16.92 14.62
N ALA A 136 -2.86 -18.19 14.53
CA ALA A 136 -1.66 -18.72 15.17
C ALA A 136 -0.36 -18.04 14.69
N TYR A 137 -0.33 -17.48 13.48
CA TYR A 137 0.84 -16.79 12.94
C TYR A 137 0.82 -15.28 13.14
N LEU A 138 -0.29 -14.71 13.63
CA LEU A 138 -0.51 -13.28 13.75
C LEU A 138 0.43 -12.66 14.80
N LEU A 139 1.20 -11.65 14.40
CA LEU A 139 2.14 -10.91 15.24
C LEU A 139 1.55 -9.56 15.67
N ALA A 140 0.90 -8.85 14.75
CA ALA A 140 0.26 -7.56 15.03
C ALA A 140 -1.06 -7.43 14.26
N GLU A 141 -2.01 -6.71 14.86
CA GLU A 141 -3.32 -6.44 14.27
C GLU A 141 -3.83 -5.06 14.68
N TRP A 142 -4.37 -4.33 13.72
CA TRP A 142 -5.13 -3.10 13.94
C TRP A 142 -6.40 -3.13 13.09
N THR A 143 -7.53 -3.30 13.76
CA THR A 143 -8.84 -3.47 13.12
C THR A 143 -9.68 -2.21 13.23
N ILE A 144 -10.21 -1.79 12.09
CA ILE A 144 -10.99 -0.57 11.92
C ILE A 144 -12.42 -0.97 11.55
N PRO A 145 -13.42 -0.62 12.38
CA PRO A 145 -14.82 -0.87 12.05
C PRO A 145 -15.29 0.11 10.96
N LEU A 146 -16.03 -0.40 9.98
CA LEU A 146 -16.47 0.30 8.78
C LEU A 146 -17.99 0.30 8.64
N THR A 147 -18.53 1.44 8.21
CA THR A 147 -19.91 1.52 7.70
C THR A 147 -20.01 0.81 6.35
N ALA A 148 -21.23 0.52 5.88
CA ALA A 148 -21.42 -0.11 4.57
C ALA A 148 -20.85 0.73 3.41
N ALA A 149 -20.99 2.07 3.49
CA ALA A 149 -20.47 2.97 2.46
C ALA A 149 -18.94 2.95 2.41
N GLN A 150 -18.30 3.06 3.59
CA GLN A 150 -16.84 2.96 3.73
C GLN A 150 -16.32 1.61 3.25
N TYR A 151 -16.99 0.51 3.61
CA TYR A 151 -16.60 -0.83 3.18
C TYR A 151 -16.65 -0.99 1.65
N ASN A 152 -17.74 -0.58 1.01
CA ASN A 152 -17.88 -0.70 -0.44
C ASN A 152 -16.81 0.14 -1.18
N GLU A 153 -16.48 1.31 -0.66
CA GLU A 153 -15.46 2.18 -1.25
C GLU A 153 -14.06 1.57 -1.13
N ILE A 154 -13.66 1.15 0.07
CA ILE A 154 -12.31 0.62 0.28
C ILE A 154 -12.12 -0.73 -0.42
N VAL A 155 -13.15 -1.58 -0.50
CA VAL A 155 -13.08 -2.86 -1.22
C VAL A 155 -12.83 -2.62 -2.70
N ALA A 156 -13.54 -1.68 -3.32
CA ALA A 156 -13.32 -1.34 -4.72
C ALA A 156 -11.88 -0.83 -4.96
N TYR A 157 -11.36 0.00 -4.06
CA TYR A 157 -9.98 0.45 -4.13
C TYR A 157 -8.97 -0.70 -3.97
N ILE A 158 -9.20 -1.62 -3.02
CA ILE A 158 -8.31 -2.77 -2.79
C ILE A 158 -8.27 -3.65 -4.05
N HIS A 159 -9.42 -3.99 -4.63
CA HIS A 159 -9.48 -4.82 -5.84
C HIS A 159 -8.75 -4.15 -7.02
N ASP A 160 -8.95 -2.85 -7.23
CA ASP A 160 -8.20 -2.07 -8.23
C ASP A 160 -6.69 -2.05 -7.94
N LEU A 161 -6.28 -1.92 -6.68
CA LEU A 161 -4.88 -1.96 -6.29
C LEU A 161 -4.25 -3.34 -6.54
N GLN A 162 -4.99 -4.43 -6.28
CA GLN A 162 -4.57 -5.79 -6.57
C GLN A 162 -4.31 -5.97 -8.07
N ASP A 163 -5.23 -5.52 -8.93
CA ASP A 163 -5.13 -5.63 -10.39
C ASP A 163 -3.93 -4.84 -10.96
N ARG A 164 -3.62 -3.70 -10.34
CA ARG A 164 -2.54 -2.81 -10.77
C ARG A 164 -1.17 -3.10 -10.13
N SER A 165 -1.06 -4.15 -9.33
CA SER A 165 0.19 -4.54 -8.65
C SER A 165 0.74 -5.87 -9.21
N PRO A 166 1.22 -5.91 -10.47
CA PRO A 166 1.68 -7.14 -11.12
C PRO A 166 3.08 -7.58 -10.72
N VAL A 167 3.84 -6.72 -10.03
CA VAL A 167 5.21 -6.99 -9.61
C VAL A 167 5.45 -6.65 -8.15
N TRP A 168 6.40 -7.37 -7.55
CA TRP A 168 6.91 -7.17 -6.21
C TRP A 168 8.40 -6.85 -6.26
N ASN A 169 8.84 -5.95 -5.38
CA ASN A 169 10.24 -5.71 -5.08
C ASN A 169 10.43 -5.40 -3.60
N ALA A 170 11.39 -6.06 -2.94
CA ALA A 170 11.57 -5.99 -1.50
C ALA A 170 11.82 -4.56 -0.98
N VAL A 171 12.43 -3.69 -1.80
CA VAL A 171 12.88 -2.35 -1.41
C VAL A 171 11.94 -1.26 -1.91
N THR A 172 11.50 -1.34 -3.18
CA THR A 172 10.74 -0.24 -3.81
C THR A 172 9.23 -0.39 -3.72
N TYR A 173 8.70 -1.62 -3.77
CA TYR A 173 7.27 -1.87 -3.68
C TYR A 173 6.98 -3.29 -3.16
N ASN A 174 6.76 -3.37 -1.86
CA ASN A 174 6.63 -4.62 -1.10
C ASN A 174 5.27 -4.71 -0.38
N CYS A 175 5.09 -5.75 0.45
CA CYS A 175 3.87 -5.95 1.24
C CYS A 175 3.49 -4.72 2.07
N SER A 176 4.46 -4.05 2.71
CA SER A 176 4.20 -2.89 3.56
C SER A 176 3.86 -1.65 2.74
N SER A 177 4.43 -1.53 1.53
CA SER A 177 4.09 -0.48 0.57
C SER A 177 2.63 -0.60 0.12
N PHE A 178 2.22 -1.82 -0.27
CA PHE A 178 0.85 -2.15 -0.66
C PHE A 178 -0.16 -1.85 0.47
N VAL A 179 0.12 -2.33 1.68
CA VAL A 179 -0.71 -2.03 2.86
C VAL A 179 -0.73 -0.53 3.18
N GLY A 180 0.40 0.14 2.99
CA GLY A 180 0.51 1.60 3.13
C GLY A 180 -0.34 2.38 2.14
N ASP A 181 -0.47 1.91 0.90
CA ASP A 181 -1.34 2.54 -0.09
C ASP A 181 -2.81 2.45 0.32
N ILE A 182 -3.24 1.32 0.89
CA ILE A 182 -4.59 1.14 1.46
C ILE A 182 -4.80 2.08 2.65
N ALA A 183 -3.85 2.11 3.60
CA ALA A 183 -3.94 2.99 4.76
C ALA A 183 -3.98 4.48 4.36
N ARG A 184 -3.15 4.91 3.40
CA ARG A 184 -3.14 6.29 2.88
C ARG A 184 -4.42 6.64 2.15
N HIS A 185 -4.98 5.72 1.36
CA HIS A 185 -6.30 5.91 0.73
C HIS A 185 -7.40 6.14 1.78
N MET A 186 -7.32 5.44 2.91
CA MET A 186 -8.19 5.66 4.07
C MET A 186 -7.88 6.95 4.86
N GLY A 187 -6.86 7.72 4.47
CA GLY A 187 -6.48 8.97 5.12
C GLY A 187 -5.59 8.79 6.36
N PHE A 188 -4.99 7.62 6.56
CA PHE A 188 -4.07 7.37 7.66
C PHE A 188 -2.62 7.75 7.31
N LYS A 189 -1.87 8.11 8.34
CA LYS A 189 -0.40 8.22 8.26
C LYS A 189 0.19 6.82 8.17
N THR A 190 1.30 6.66 7.45
CA THR A 190 1.99 5.37 7.31
C THR A 190 3.45 5.46 7.71
N PRO A 191 3.99 4.44 8.41
CA PRO A 191 5.42 4.32 8.66
C PRO A 191 6.18 3.98 7.37
N SER A 192 7.52 3.91 7.46
CA SER A 192 8.36 3.50 6.34
C SER A 192 8.07 2.04 5.94
N PRO A 193 7.86 1.73 4.65
CA PRO A 193 7.59 0.36 4.20
C PRO A 193 8.80 -0.58 4.32
N LEU A 194 9.97 -0.07 4.75
CA LEU A 194 11.15 -0.87 5.04
C LEU A 194 11.20 -1.38 6.48
N HIS A 195 10.26 -0.99 7.34
CA HIS A 195 10.12 -1.58 8.66
C HIS A 195 9.75 -3.07 8.54
N LEU A 196 10.20 -3.86 9.51
CA LEU A 196 9.72 -5.24 9.64
C LEU A 196 8.19 -5.24 9.79
N PRO A 197 7.47 -6.20 9.20
CA PRO A 197 6.01 -6.25 9.20
C PRO A 197 5.32 -6.00 10.54
N GLU A 198 5.76 -6.66 11.62
CA GLU A 198 5.20 -6.47 12.96
C GLU A 198 5.34 -5.02 13.45
N GLN A 199 6.55 -4.45 13.28
CA GLN A 199 6.83 -3.06 13.62
C GLN A 199 5.99 -2.12 12.76
N TYR A 200 5.91 -2.38 11.44
CA TYR A 200 5.13 -1.56 10.51
C TYR A 200 3.67 -1.43 10.95
N ILE A 201 3.02 -2.52 11.33
CA ILE A 201 1.61 -2.50 11.75
C ILE A 201 1.43 -1.89 13.14
N THR A 202 2.39 -2.12 14.04
CA THR A 202 2.39 -1.50 15.37
C THR A 202 2.51 0.02 15.26
N ASP A 203 3.49 0.51 14.51
CA ASP A 203 3.69 1.93 14.24
C ASP A 203 2.50 2.54 13.50
N LEU A 204 1.95 1.82 12.51
CA LEU A 204 0.77 2.26 11.77
C LEU A 204 -0.41 2.53 12.71
N ARG A 205 -0.65 1.64 13.68
CA ARG A 205 -1.68 1.87 14.71
C ARG A 205 -1.35 3.08 15.56
N GLU A 206 -0.15 3.13 16.12
CA GLU A 206 0.28 4.20 17.05
C GLU A 206 0.23 5.59 16.42
N MET A 207 0.49 5.72 15.12
CA MET A 207 0.41 6.99 14.40
C MET A 207 -1.02 7.53 14.21
N ASN A 208 -2.05 6.69 14.40
CA ASN A 208 -3.43 6.96 14.00
C ASN A 208 -4.47 6.69 15.11
N THR A 209 -4.03 6.42 16.34
CA THR A 209 -4.86 6.25 17.54
C THR A 209 -4.48 7.26 18.61
#